data_AF-A0A2Z6RU82-F1
#
_entry.id   AF-A0A2Z6RU82-F1
#
_cell.length_a   1.000
_cell.length_b   1.000
_cell.length_c   1.000
_cell.angle_alpha   90.00
_cell.angle_beta   90.00
_cell.angle_gamma   90.00
#
_symmetry.space_group_name_H-M   'P 1'
#
loop_
_entity.id
_entity.type
_entity.pdbx_description
1 polymer ?
#
loop_
_entity_poly.entity_id
_entity_poly.type
_entity_poly.pdbx_seq_one_letter_code
_entity_poly.pdbx_strand_id
1 'polypeptide(L)'
;MYLFLYFSFLLLIVKSAQKTHSHIIERPASDNQDIASLQKGIEDFSLRMESGFRKVYRIIEASSLSLGFVTETQLGKTVLSEEKEIAFPLTITKSTKGRAPGKFSEAPGRDATEKEVQDYFMSECNIIENYGPIKNKLKLTVVDTRQSPVLGTQKLDFVFIQKDTNVDYLNIMAIGKVKKRTGKNFSNAQIGQTISFGIKLLQLQPQRNSVLVLLTNCTKIDIYRVTRVDSQQQTLYKYEFVPSRPLTYSSTTDDNGWKYLVSIMESSPQDLGWVEPLLKFGDNTVKLIRSIGVGRTSIVYEGELNESESVVVKMAKMIDYLSYFETEIRVLETLSTLNSPHIPKILCRSDSALVMVPIGVRVNNLRREDIRNIITTLHDIHSLGIIHRDLRKYNFIRQIDDLRENIIIIDWGYSTDDGSTTSFAGALECMPDNVLHSLINDEAITYDPKVDLICFVRSFYLMLHRPSLDRVLFKKQDDIKQRAQILLDFWKDSRRSFIWDQIYDSIENLNYNQLILDLESLF
;
A
#
# COMPACT_ATOMS: atom_id res chain seq x y z
N MET A 1 -24.04 20.95 15.02
CA MET A 1 -23.58 22.27 14.57
C MET A 1 -22.87 23.05 15.68
N TYR A 2 -23.50 23.32 16.84
CA TYR A 2 -22.87 24.07 17.95
C TYR A 2 -21.72 23.35 18.69
N LEU A 3 -21.72 22.01 18.77
CA LEU A 3 -20.62 21.24 19.36
C LEU A 3 -19.32 21.28 18.53
N PHE A 4 -19.44 21.48 17.21
CA PHE A 4 -18.31 21.44 16.27
C PHE A 4 -17.58 22.79 16.19
N LEU A 5 -18.33 23.89 16.34
CA LEU A 5 -17.76 25.23 16.52
C LEU A 5 -17.02 25.34 17.86
N TYR A 6 -17.51 24.70 18.93
CA TYR A 6 -16.85 24.69 20.24
C TYR A 6 -15.48 23.97 20.22
N PHE A 7 -15.37 22.84 19.49
CA PHE A 7 -14.10 22.10 19.34
C PHE A 7 -13.09 22.80 18.42
N SER A 8 -13.55 23.42 17.33
CA SER A 8 -12.68 24.17 16.43
C SER A 8 -12.14 25.44 17.09
N PHE A 9 -12.94 26.08 17.95
CA PHE A 9 -12.52 27.21 18.77
C PHE A 9 -11.52 26.81 19.87
N LEU A 10 -11.70 25.65 20.51
CA LEU A 10 -10.72 25.10 21.47
C LEU A 10 -9.37 24.82 20.80
N LEU A 11 -9.37 24.27 19.57
CA LEU A 11 -8.14 23.98 18.81
C LEU A 11 -7.38 25.25 18.42
N LEU A 12 -8.11 26.33 18.12
CA LEU A 12 -7.58 27.67 17.83
C LEU A 12 -7.00 28.34 19.09
N ILE A 13 -7.66 28.20 20.24
CA ILE A 13 -7.15 28.68 21.54
C ILE A 13 -5.85 27.95 21.92
N VAL A 14 -5.77 26.63 21.71
CA VAL A 14 -4.55 25.84 21.98
C VAL A 14 -3.39 26.23 21.05
N LYS A 15 -3.65 26.42 19.74
CA LYS A 15 -2.63 26.89 18.80
C LYS A 15 -2.19 28.34 19.06
N SER A 16 -3.10 29.19 19.53
CA SER A 16 -2.79 30.55 19.95
C SER A 16 -1.92 30.54 21.21
N ALA A 17 -2.27 29.76 22.23
CA ALA A 17 -1.49 29.62 23.46
C ALA A 17 -0.06 29.08 23.22
N GLN A 18 0.12 28.16 22.26
CA GLN A 18 1.44 27.66 21.85
C GLN A 18 2.31 28.75 21.20
N LYS A 19 1.70 29.72 20.50
CA LYS A 19 2.41 30.82 19.85
C LYS A 19 2.78 31.95 20.82
N THR A 20 2.04 32.09 21.93
CA THR A 20 2.29 33.10 22.97
C THR A 20 3.29 32.62 24.04
N HIS A 21 3.54 31.31 24.16
CA HIS A 21 4.47 30.76 25.17
C HIS A 21 5.92 30.55 24.69
N SER A 22 6.23 30.80 23.42
CA SER A 22 7.63 30.84 22.95
C SER A 22 8.40 32.10 23.41
N HIS A 23 7.82 32.97 24.25
CA HIS A 23 8.47 34.20 24.71
C HIS A 23 8.41 34.48 26.23
N ILE A 24 8.00 33.53 27.09
CA ILE A 24 8.08 33.73 28.54
C ILE A 24 8.55 32.44 29.20
N ILE A 25 9.80 32.42 29.68
CA ILE A 25 10.37 31.37 30.53
C ILE A 25 10.06 31.70 32.00
N GLU A 26 9.88 30.63 32.78
CA GLU A 26 9.82 30.48 34.24
C GLU A 26 8.42 30.33 34.86
N ARG A 27 7.98 29.07 35.03
CA ARG A 27 7.20 28.53 36.17
C ARG A 27 7.09 26.98 36.13
N PRO A 28 6.69 26.30 37.22
CA PRO A 28 7.43 25.16 37.80
C PRO A 28 7.03 23.77 37.28
N ALA A 29 7.83 22.77 37.68
CA ALA A 29 7.95 21.41 37.18
C ALA A 29 6.71 20.47 37.26
N SER A 30 5.50 20.95 37.53
CA SER A 30 4.28 20.10 37.52
C SER A 30 3.62 19.97 36.15
N ASP A 31 3.81 20.95 35.24
CA ASP A 31 3.01 21.03 34.00
C ASP A 31 3.68 20.33 32.79
N ASN A 32 4.96 19.96 32.89
CA ASN A 32 5.69 19.30 31.80
C ASN A 32 5.26 17.83 31.58
N GLN A 33 4.70 17.18 32.61
CA GLN A 33 4.25 15.79 32.51
C GLN A 33 2.92 15.68 31.75
N ASP A 34 2.07 16.70 31.85
CA ASP A 34 0.79 16.80 31.14
C ASP A 34 0.94 17.23 29.68
N ILE A 35 1.95 18.05 29.35
CA ILE A 35 2.26 18.41 27.96
C ILE A 35 2.86 17.22 27.20
N ALA A 36 3.76 16.46 27.83
CA ALA A 36 4.32 15.25 27.23
C ALA A 36 3.28 14.14 27.07
N SER A 37 2.33 14.01 28.01
CA SER A 37 1.22 13.06 27.89
C SER A 37 0.22 13.47 26.80
N LEU A 38 -0.02 14.78 26.60
CA LEU A 38 -0.81 15.30 25.49
C LEU A 38 -0.12 15.10 24.13
N GLN A 39 1.19 15.35 24.02
CA GLN A 39 1.95 15.10 22.79
C GLN A 39 1.93 13.62 22.41
N LYS A 40 2.16 12.74 23.39
CA LYS A 40 2.04 11.29 23.21
C LYS A 40 0.61 10.85 22.85
N GLY A 41 -0.39 11.52 23.41
CA GLY A 41 -1.80 11.32 23.06
C GLY A 41 -2.14 11.76 21.63
N ILE A 42 -1.54 12.85 21.15
CA ILE A 42 -1.70 13.35 19.77
C ILE A 42 -0.98 12.43 18.77
N GLU A 43 0.23 11.94 19.10
CA GLU A 43 0.95 10.96 18.28
C GLU A 43 0.21 9.61 18.21
N ASP A 44 -0.26 9.08 19.35
CA ASP A 44 -1.04 7.83 19.39
C ASP A 44 -2.38 7.99 18.65
N PHE A 45 -2.99 9.17 18.72
CA PHE A 45 -4.21 9.48 17.95
C PHE A 45 -3.93 9.61 16.44
N SER A 46 -2.80 10.21 16.04
CA SER A 46 -2.36 10.29 14.65
C SER A 46 -2.10 8.90 14.06
N LEU A 47 -1.38 8.05 14.81
CA LEU A 47 -1.13 6.65 14.44
C LEU A 47 -2.43 5.81 14.37
N ARG A 48 -3.37 6.03 15.30
CA ARG A 48 -4.69 5.38 15.26
C ARG A 48 -5.53 5.86 14.08
N MET A 49 -5.51 7.15 13.77
CA MET A 49 -6.18 7.70 12.59
C MET A 49 -5.58 7.13 11.30
N GLU A 50 -4.26 7.09 11.16
CA GLU A 50 -3.61 6.44 10.02
C GLU A 50 -3.96 4.96 9.93
N SER A 51 -4.03 4.24 11.05
CA SER A 51 -4.46 2.83 11.06
C SER A 51 -5.93 2.67 10.65
N GLY A 52 -6.79 3.62 11.05
CA GLY A 52 -8.21 3.70 10.70
C GLY A 52 -8.42 3.98 9.22
N PHE A 53 -7.68 4.96 8.67
CA PHE A 53 -7.66 5.26 7.24
C PHE A 53 -7.09 4.10 6.42
N ARG A 54 -6.03 3.43 6.89
CA ARG A 54 -5.54 2.18 6.26
C ARG A 54 -6.59 1.08 6.28
N LYS A 55 -7.44 1.00 7.31
CA LYS A 55 -8.49 -0.02 7.40
C LYS A 55 -9.66 0.24 6.44
N VAL A 56 -10.03 1.50 6.24
CA VAL A 56 -11.02 1.92 5.23
C VAL A 56 -10.45 1.80 3.82
N TYR A 57 -9.19 2.18 3.61
CA TYR A 57 -8.47 2.01 2.35
C TYR A 57 -8.39 0.53 1.95
N ARG A 58 -8.14 -0.38 2.90
CA ARG A 58 -8.16 -1.83 2.67
C ARG A 58 -9.50 -2.38 2.24
N ILE A 59 -10.60 -1.85 2.74
CA ILE A 59 -11.95 -2.29 2.37
C ILE A 59 -12.29 -1.83 0.95
N ILE A 60 -11.88 -0.61 0.59
CA ILE A 60 -12.06 -0.04 -0.75
C ILE A 60 -11.09 -0.68 -1.76
N GLU A 61 -9.85 -0.97 -1.37
CA GLU A 61 -8.86 -1.67 -2.18
C GLU A 61 -9.29 -3.14 -2.39
N ALA A 62 -9.82 -3.81 -1.36
CA ALA A 62 -10.37 -5.16 -1.48
C ALA A 62 -11.60 -5.24 -2.41
N SER A 63 -12.40 -4.17 -2.51
CA SER A 63 -13.55 -4.09 -3.43
C SER A 63 -13.18 -3.57 -4.84
N SER A 64 -11.94 -3.15 -5.08
CA SER A 64 -11.43 -2.75 -6.40
C SER A 64 -10.46 -3.77 -7.04
N LEU A 65 -10.31 -4.93 -6.40
CA LEU A 65 -9.62 -6.11 -6.93
C LEU A 65 -10.54 -6.88 -7.91
N SER A 66 -10.72 -6.43 -9.14
CA SER A 66 -11.30 -7.30 -10.18
C SER A 66 -10.28 -7.64 -11.26
N LEU A 67 -9.47 -8.67 -10.95
CA LEU A 67 -8.99 -9.65 -11.92
C LEU A 67 -9.05 -11.01 -11.20
N GLY A 68 -9.99 -11.87 -11.60
CA GLY A 68 -10.16 -13.28 -11.19
C GLY A 68 -9.81 -13.66 -9.74
N PHE A 69 -10.78 -13.63 -8.82
CA PHE A 69 -10.57 -14.06 -7.44
C PHE A 69 -10.29 -15.57 -7.32
N VAL A 70 -9.02 -15.96 -7.21
CA VAL A 70 -8.64 -17.25 -6.64
C VAL A 70 -8.78 -17.16 -5.12
N THR A 71 -9.73 -17.91 -4.54
CA THR A 71 -9.89 -17.94 -3.06
C THR A 71 -8.63 -18.51 -2.40
N GLU A 72 -8.34 -18.14 -1.14
CA GLU A 72 -7.21 -18.72 -0.39
C GLU A 72 -7.26 -20.26 -0.39
N THR A 73 -8.44 -20.85 -0.25
CA THR A 73 -8.62 -22.31 -0.34
C THR A 73 -8.25 -22.85 -1.71
N GLN A 74 -8.62 -22.17 -2.79
CA GLN A 74 -8.28 -22.58 -4.15
C GLN A 74 -6.78 -22.41 -4.41
N LEU A 75 -6.18 -21.32 -3.95
CA LEU A 75 -4.73 -21.12 -4.01
C LEU A 75 -4.00 -22.24 -3.29
N GLY A 76 -4.42 -22.62 -2.08
CA GLY A 76 -3.81 -23.75 -1.37
C GLY A 76 -4.01 -25.10 -2.07
N LYS A 77 -5.11 -25.30 -2.81
CA LYS A 77 -5.28 -26.49 -3.67
C LYS A 77 -4.31 -26.47 -4.83
N THR A 78 -4.20 -25.34 -5.53
CA THR A 78 -3.26 -25.15 -6.66
C THR A 78 -1.83 -25.39 -6.22
N VAL A 79 -1.44 -24.83 -5.08
CA VAL A 79 -0.12 -25.00 -4.48
C VAL A 79 0.10 -26.50 -4.25
N LEU A 80 -0.78 -27.21 -3.54
CA LEU A 80 -0.63 -28.67 -3.34
C LEU A 80 -0.67 -29.53 -4.63
N SER A 81 -1.36 -29.10 -5.69
CA SER A 81 -1.47 -29.88 -6.94
C SER A 81 -0.32 -29.64 -7.92
N GLU A 82 0.28 -28.45 -7.87
CA GLU A 82 1.37 -28.02 -8.76
C GLU A 82 2.72 -27.93 -8.03
N GLU A 83 2.72 -28.22 -6.73
CA GLU A 83 3.88 -28.17 -5.84
C GLU A 83 4.98 -29.12 -6.32
N LYS A 84 6.17 -28.56 -6.52
CA LYS A 84 7.38 -29.34 -6.67
C LYS A 84 8.07 -29.47 -5.31
N GLU A 85 8.20 -30.70 -4.84
CA GLU A 85 9.03 -31.00 -3.67
C GLU A 85 10.48 -30.65 -3.97
N ILE A 86 11.12 -29.91 -3.05
CA ILE A 86 12.53 -29.55 -3.13
C ILE A 86 13.25 -29.89 -1.82
N ALA A 87 14.56 -30.11 -1.92
CA ALA A 87 15.42 -30.11 -0.74
C ALA A 87 15.42 -28.72 -0.08
N PHE A 88 15.72 -28.68 1.22
CA PHE A 88 15.86 -27.40 1.91
C PHE A 88 16.94 -26.54 1.22
N PRO A 89 16.60 -25.31 0.79
CA PRO A 89 17.43 -24.59 -0.19
C PRO A 89 18.62 -23.82 0.42
N LEU A 90 18.85 -23.93 1.73
CA LEU A 90 19.91 -23.23 2.45
C LEU A 90 20.89 -24.22 3.05
N THR A 91 22.10 -23.75 3.34
CA THR A 91 23.09 -24.56 4.08
C THR A 91 22.57 -24.80 5.50
N ILE A 92 22.40 -26.07 5.85
CA ILE A 92 21.90 -26.46 7.18
C ILE A 92 22.92 -26.05 8.25
N THR A 93 22.43 -25.40 9.29
CA THR A 93 23.23 -24.93 10.41
C THR A 93 23.90 -26.08 11.18
N LYS A 94 25.18 -25.86 11.53
CA LYS A 94 25.91 -26.72 12.46
C LYS A 94 25.68 -26.33 13.93
N SER A 95 24.91 -25.27 14.18
CA SER A 95 24.61 -24.80 15.53
C SER A 95 23.78 -25.81 16.31
N THR A 96 24.01 -25.87 17.61
CA THR A 96 23.41 -26.87 18.52
C THR A 96 22.73 -26.19 19.70
N LYS A 97 21.65 -26.80 20.21
CA LYS A 97 20.96 -26.34 21.42
C LYS A 97 20.88 -27.44 22.47
N GLY A 98 21.76 -27.36 23.47
CA GLY A 98 21.88 -28.39 24.51
C GLY A 98 20.71 -28.42 25.49
N ARG A 99 20.14 -27.26 25.85
CA ARG A 99 19.09 -27.14 26.88
C ARG A 99 17.90 -26.33 26.38
N ALA A 100 16.70 -26.71 26.81
CA ALA A 100 15.51 -25.86 26.75
C ALA A 100 15.69 -24.64 27.68
N PRO A 101 14.99 -23.52 27.44
CA PRO A 101 14.04 -23.27 26.35
C PRO A 101 14.75 -22.91 25.02
N GLY A 102 14.00 -22.69 23.93
CA GLY A 102 14.52 -22.46 22.57
C GLY A 102 14.80 -23.73 21.76
N LYS A 103 14.12 -24.84 22.11
CA LYS A 103 14.21 -26.16 21.43
C LYS A 103 12.90 -26.57 20.77
N PHE A 104 11.81 -25.83 20.99
CA PHE A 104 10.43 -26.20 20.64
C PHE A 104 10.04 -27.60 21.16
N SER A 105 10.42 -27.91 22.40
CA SER A 105 10.15 -29.22 23.04
C SER A 105 8.84 -29.27 23.82
N GLU A 106 8.28 -28.12 24.18
CA GLU A 106 7.10 -27.98 25.06
C GLU A 106 6.00 -27.20 24.34
N ALA A 107 5.75 -27.55 23.08
CA ALA A 107 4.72 -26.88 22.29
C ALA A 107 3.34 -26.98 22.95
N PRO A 108 2.52 -25.91 22.94
CA PRO A 108 1.19 -25.93 23.55
C PRO A 108 0.31 -27.06 22.99
N GLY A 109 -0.58 -27.56 23.86
CA GLY A 109 -1.52 -28.64 23.55
C GLY A 109 -2.57 -28.26 22.49
N ARG A 110 -3.42 -29.22 22.10
CA ARG A 110 -4.50 -28.98 21.11
C ARG A 110 -5.56 -27.98 21.59
N ASP A 111 -5.74 -27.87 22.90
CA ASP A 111 -6.73 -26.98 23.52
C ASP A 111 -6.22 -25.54 23.66
N ALA A 112 -4.94 -25.30 23.36
CA ALA A 112 -4.36 -23.95 23.38
C ALA A 112 -4.99 -23.08 22.28
N THR A 113 -5.19 -21.82 22.64
CA THR A 113 -5.62 -20.76 21.72
C THR A 113 -4.54 -20.45 20.69
N GLU A 114 -4.92 -19.91 19.52
CA GLU A 114 -3.95 -19.50 18.48
C GLU A 114 -2.96 -18.46 19.02
N LYS A 115 -3.41 -17.58 19.92
CA LYS A 115 -2.58 -16.60 20.60
C LYS A 115 -1.51 -17.26 21.48
N GLU A 116 -1.86 -18.26 22.29
CA GLU A 116 -0.88 -18.97 23.13
C GLU A 116 0.18 -19.70 22.30
N VAL A 117 -0.20 -20.30 21.17
CA VAL A 117 0.74 -20.95 20.25
C VAL A 117 1.68 -19.92 19.60
N GLN A 118 1.15 -18.76 19.21
CA GLN A 118 1.94 -17.64 18.70
C GLN A 118 2.90 -17.05 19.75
N ASP A 119 2.42 -16.82 20.98
CA ASP A 119 3.23 -16.29 22.08
C ASP A 119 4.37 -17.25 22.44
N TYR A 120 4.09 -18.57 22.45
CA TYR A 120 5.10 -19.60 22.60
C TYR A 120 6.15 -19.54 21.49
N PHE A 121 5.73 -19.43 20.22
CA PHE A 121 6.64 -19.35 19.09
C PHE A 121 7.62 -18.18 19.22
N MET A 122 7.09 -16.99 19.53
CA MET A 122 7.89 -15.79 19.69
C MET A 122 8.84 -15.87 20.88
N SER A 123 8.40 -16.47 21.99
CA SER A 123 9.24 -16.71 23.17
C SER A 123 10.44 -17.61 22.84
N GLU A 124 10.19 -18.74 22.16
CA GLU A 124 11.26 -19.66 21.74
C GLU A 124 12.25 -19.01 20.77
N CYS A 125 11.76 -18.19 19.81
CA CYS A 125 12.62 -17.43 18.89
C CYS A 125 13.49 -16.42 19.64
N ASN A 126 12.91 -15.65 20.56
CA ASN A 126 13.66 -14.68 21.39
C ASN A 126 14.77 -15.35 22.22
N ILE A 127 14.52 -16.58 22.70
CA ILE A 127 15.53 -17.36 23.41
C ILE A 127 16.67 -17.80 22.48
N ILE A 128 16.35 -18.22 21.25
CA ILE A 128 17.36 -18.56 20.24
C ILE A 128 18.22 -17.34 19.92
N GLU A 129 17.61 -16.17 19.72
CA GLU A 129 18.29 -14.91 19.41
C GLU A 129 19.27 -14.46 20.49
N ASN A 130 18.95 -14.77 21.74
CA ASN A 130 19.77 -14.41 22.89
C ASN A 130 20.69 -15.55 23.37
N TYR A 131 20.69 -16.70 22.71
CA TYR A 131 21.51 -17.83 23.11
C TYR A 131 22.96 -17.64 22.66
N GLY A 132 23.85 -17.37 23.62
CA GLY A 132 25.27 -17.04 23.38
C GLY A 132 25.99 -17.85 22.30
N PRO A 133 25.91 -19.20 22.28
CA PRO A 133 26.56 -20.03 21.26
C PRO A 133 26.11 -19.80 19.80
N ILE A 134 24.94 -19.18 19.59
CA ILE A 134 24.33 -18.96 18.27
C ILE A 134 24.18 -17.47 17.96
N LYS A 135 23.93 -16.62 18.97
CA LYS A 135 23.63 -15.18 18.86
C LYS A 135 24.52 -14.40 17.89
N ASN A 136 25.81 -14.71 17.84
CA ASN A 136 26.79 -14.01 17.01
C ASN A 136 26.81 -14.51 15.54
N LYS A 137 26.19 -15.65 15.26
CA LYS A 137 26.02 -16.20 13.91
C LYS A 137 24.73 -15.76 13.25
N LEU A 138 23.74 -15.37 14.06
CA LEU A 138 22.45 -14.90 13.56
C LEU A 138 22.62 -13.56 12.85
N LYS A 139 22.17 -13.52 11.60
CA LYS A 139 22.13 -12.31 10.76
C LYS A 139 20.75 -11.70 10.74
N LEU A 140 19.72 -12.49 11.08
CA LEU A 140 18.33 -12.07 11.08
C LEU A 140 17.71 -12.21 12.48
N THR A 141 16.66 -11.43 12.70
CA THR A 141 15.78 -11.52 13.87
C THR A 141 14.34 -11.77 13.44
N VAL A 142 13.59 -12.45 14.29
CA VAL A 142 12.18 -12.76 14.12
C VAL A 142 11.36 -11.70 14.84
N VAL A 143 10.64 -10.89 14.08
CA VAL A 143 9.82 -9.81 14.63
C VAL A 143 8.35 -10.19 14.61
N ASP A 144 7.69 -10.01 15.75
CA ASP A 144 6.24 -10.18 15.91
C ASP A 144 5.48 -9.05 15.19
N THR A 145 4.64 -9.41 14.23
CA THR A 145 3.86 -8.45 13.44
C THR A 145 2.36 -8.53 13.69
N ARG A 146 1.92 -9.25 14.74
CA ARG A 146 0.49 -9.46 15.04
C ARG A 146 -0.22 -8.16 15.42
N GLN A 147 0.49 -7.21 16.01
CA GLN A 147 -0.07 -5.90 16.38
C GLN A 147 0.14 -4.82 15.32
N SER A 148 1.15 -4.98 14.46
CA SER A 148 1.53 -4.00 13.44
C SER A 148 1.35 -4.62 12.05
N PRO A 149 0.27 -4.31 11.31
CA PRO A 149 0.03 -4.96 10.02
C PRO A 149 1.02 -4.47 8.97
N VAL A 150 2.10 -5.25 8.78
CA VAL A 150 3.20 -4.93 7.87
C VAL A 150 2.78 -5.06 6.40
N LEU A 151 1.99 -6.07 6.00
CA LEU A 151 1.68 -6.31 4.58
C LEU A 151 0.32 -5.77 4.10
N GLY A 152 -0.22 -4.75 4.78
CA GLY A 152 -1.33 -3.98 4.22
C GLY A 152 -2.70 -4.65 4.14
N THR A 153 -2.88 -5.97 4.24
CA THR A 153 -4.23 -6.59 4.06
C THR A 153 -4.66 -7.48 5.23
N GLN A 154 -3.77 -8.30 5.79
CA GLN A 154 -4.06 -9.16 6.94
C GLN A 154 -2.86 -9.24 7.90
N LYS A 155 -3.10 -9.55 9.17
CA LYS A 155 -2.04 -9.68 10.18
C LYS A 155 -1.23 -10.95 9.90
N LEU A 156 0.00 -10.75 9.43
CA LEU A 156 1.05 -11.75 9.45
C LEU A 156 1.51 -11.93 10.90
N ASP A 157 1.92 -13.13 11.28
CA ASP A 157 2.31 -13.37 12.67
C ASP A 157 3.74 -12.93 12.93
N PHE A 158 4.66 -13.24 12.02
CA PHE A 158 6.06 -12.84 12.15
C PHE A 158 6.77 -12.65 10.80
N VAL A 159 7.84 -11.87 10.83
CA VAL A 159 8.77 -11.64 9.72
C VAL A 159 10.20 -11.90 10.16
N PHE A 160 11.07 -12.22 9.20
CA PHE A 160 12.51 -12.18 9.38
C PHE A 160 13.04 -10.89 8.77
N ILE A 161 13.75 -10.10 9.55
CA ILE A 161 14.45 -8.90 9.08
C ILE A 161 15.93 -9.00 9.44
N GLN A 162 16.74 -8.17 8.80
CA GLN A 162 18.14 -8.05 9.20
C GLN A 162 18.24 -7.55 10.65
N LYS A 163 19.16 -8.14 11.41
CA LYS A 163 19.40 -7.77 12.81
C LYS A 163 19.69 -6.28 12.93
N ASP A 164 19.20 -5.67 14.02
CA ASP A 164 19.39 -4.25 14.35
C ASP A 164 18.75 -3.27 13.34
N THR A 165 17.72 -3.71 12.60
CA THR A 165 16.93 -2.86 11.71
C THR A 165 15.47 -2.74 12.17
N ASN A 166 14.79 -1.66 11.77
CA ASN A 166 13.34 -1.48 12.00
C ASN A 166 12.55 -2.19 10.91
N VAL A 167 11.37 -2.72 11.21
CA VAL A 167 10.55 -3.39 10.19
C VAL A 167 10.10 -2.43 9.10
N ASP A 168 10.52 -2.69 7.85
CA ASP A 168 10.06 -2.04 6.62
C ASP A 168 9.87 -3.10 5.54
N TYR A 169 8.95 -2.90 4.59
CA TYR A 169 8.71 -3.91 3.55
C TYR A 169 9.96 -4.13 2.69
N LEU A 170 10.84 -3.15 2.57
CA LEU A 170 12.12 -3.25 1.87
C LEU A 170 13.13 -4.15 2.57
N ASN A 171 12.98 -4.47 3.86
CA ASN A 171 13.96 -5.27 4.61
C ASN A 171 13.44 -6.60 5.17
N ILE A 172 12.26 -7.03 4.72
CA ILE A 172 11.73 -8.36 5.05
C ILE A 172 12.38 -9.41 4.18
N MET A 173 13.06 -10.36 4.82
CA MET A 173 13.82 -11.44 4.17
C MET A 173 13.02 -12.73 4.04
N ALA A 174 12.15 -13.01 4.99
CA ALA A 174 11.22 -14.13 4.94
C ALA A 174 10.00 -13.82 5.81
N ILE A 175 8.94 -14.57 5.65
CA ILE A 175 7.68 -14.35 6.37
C ILE A 175 7.15 -15.64 6.95
N GLY A 176 6.32 -15.55 7.98
CA GLY A 176 5.67 -16.76 8.48
C GLY A 176 4.38 -16.56 9.25
N LYS A 177 3.67 -17.68 9.37
CA LYS A 177 2.39 -17.78 10.05
C LYS A 177 2.40 -18.91 11.06
N VAL A 178 1.82 -18.66 12.22
CA VAL A 178 1.66 -19.63 13.29
C VAL A 178 0.18 -19.97 13.40
N LYS A 179 -0.14 -21.26 13.28
CA LYS A 179 -1.52 -21.75 13.34
C LYS A 179 -1.71 -22.72 14.48
N LYS A 180 -2.87 -22.63 15.13
CA LYS A 180 -3.27 -23.62 16.13
C LYS A 180 -3.37 -25.01 15.52
N ARG A 181 -3.20 -26.02 16.36
CA ARG A 181 -3.23 -27.43 15.95
C ARG A 181 -4.67 -27.92 15.81
N THR A 182 -5.20 -27.92 14.58
CA THR A 182 -6.54 -28.46 14.26
C THR A 182 -6.52 -29.89 13.70
N GLY A 183 -5.36 -30.38 13.25
CA GLY A 183 -5.21 -31.68 12.62
C GLY A 183 -3.75 -32.09 12.44
N LYS A 184 -3.51 -33.13 11.64
CA LYS A 184 -2.16 -33.61 11.30
C LYS A 184 -1.47 -32.66 10.30
N ASN A 185 -2.21 -32.19 9.31
CA ASN A 185 -1.74 -31.30 8.25
C ASN A 185 -2.46 -29.94 8.33
N PHE A 186 -1.87 -28.91 7.73
CA PHE A 186 -2.55 -27.64 7.55
C PHE A 186 -3.62 -27.76 6.47
N SER A 187 -4.70 -26.98 6.61
CA SER A 187 -5.75 -26.95 5.60
C SER A 187 -5.32 -26.13 4.37
N ASN A 188 -5.94 -26.39 3.23
CA ASN A 188 -5.67 -25.63 1.99
C ASN A 188 -5.89 -24.13 2.19
N ALA A 189 -6.88 -23.73 3.01
CA ALA A 189 -7.08 -22.33 3.36
C ALA A 189 -5.90 -21.73 4.13
N GLN A 190 -5.31 -22.48 5.08
CA GLN A 190 -4.13 -22.03 5.83
C GLN A 190 -2.89 -21.91 4.92
N ILE A 191 -2.71 -22.87 4.01
CA ILE A 191 -1.61 -22.87 3.04
C ILE A 191 -1.76 -21.69 2.09
N GLY A 192 -2.90 -21.56 1.40
CA GLY A 192 -3.10 -20.49 0.43
C GLY A 192 -3.08 -19.10 1.07
N GLN A 193 -3.59 -18.94 2.29
CA GLN A 193 -3.42 -17.70 3.05
C GLN A 193 -1.94 -17.39 3.33
N THR A 194 -1.14 -18.39 3.65
CA THR A 194 0.28 -18.21 3.95
C THR A 194 1.05 -17.83 2.68
N ILE A 195 0.77 -18.52 1.56
CA ILE A 195 1.33 -18.23 0.24
C ILE A 195 0.94 -16.83 -0.27
N SER A 196 -0.29 -16.38 -0.02
CA SER A 196 -0.75 -15.06 -0.48
C SER A 196 0.08 -13.90 0.12
N PHE A 197 0.62 -14.07 1.34
CA PHE A 197 1.57 -13.10 1.90
C PHE A 197 2.91 -13.09 1.15
N GLY A 198 3.39 -14.26 0.69
CA GLY A 198 4.62 -14.35 -0.10
C GLY A 198 4.47 -13.62 -1.43
N ILE A 199 3.35 -13.86 -2.11
CA ILE A 199 2.96 -13.13 -3.33
C ILE A 199 2.89 -11.63 -3.05
N LYS A 200 2.22 -11.23 -1.96
CA LYS A 200 2.09 -9.80 -1.60
C LYS A 200 3.45 -9.16 -1.33
N LEU A 201 4.35 -9.84 -0.63
CA LEU A 201 5.69 -9.32 -0.38
C LEU A 201 6.48 -9.15 -1.69
N LEU A 202 6.42 -10.10 -2.62
CA LEU A 202 7.06 -9.98 -3.94
C LEU A 202 6.49 -8.81 -4.76
N GLN A 203 5.19 -8.51 -4.62
CA GLN A 203 4.60 -7.29 -5.21
C GLN A 203 5.09 -6.00 -4.53
N LEU A 204 5.45 -6.05 -3.25
CA LEU A 204 5.99 -4.91 -2.48
C LEU A 204 7.51 -4.80 -2.57
N GLN A 205 8.18 -5.78 -3.17
CA GLN A 205 9.62 -5.79 -3.47
C GLN A 205 9.81 -6.20 -4.94
N PRO A 206 9.43 -5.37 -5.94
CA PRO A 206 9.34 -5.82 -7.34
C PRO A 206 10.65 -6.32 -7.95
N GLN A 207 11.81 -5.91 -7.42
CA GLN A 207 13.13 -6.39 -7.86
C GLN A 207 13.44 -7.83 -7.39
N ARG A 208 12.65 -8.36 -6.46
CA ARG A 208 12.87 -9.65 -5.83
C ARG A 208 12.15 -10.77 -6.57
N ASN A 209 12.87 -11.84 -6.87
CA ASN A 209 12.32 -12.97 -7.63
C ASN A 209 11.75 -14.09 -6.76
N SER A 210 12.20 -14.27 -5.52
CA SER A 210 11.65 -15.34 -4.66
C SER A 210 11.71 -15.01 -3.18
N VAL A 211 10.82 -15.63 -2.40
CA VAL A 211 10.79 -15.49 -0.94
C VAL A 211 10.41 -16.81 -0.27
N LEU A 212 11.00 -17.06 0.91
CA LEU A 212 10.61 -18.16 1.77
C LEU A 212 9.43 -17.77 2.65
N VAL A 213 8.47 -18.68 2.74
CA VAL A 213 7.23 -18.53 3.51
C VAL A 213 7.08 -19.72 4.45
N LEU A 214 6.92 -19.44 5.74
CA LEU A 214 6.89 -20.46 6.79
C LEU A 214 5.47 -20.62 7.34
N LEU A 215 5.04 -21.87 7.53
CA LEU A 215 3.80 -22.21 8.21
C LEU A 215 4.10 -23.20 9.33
N THR A 216 3.79 -22.84 10.58
CA THR A 216 4.12 -23.65 11.76
C THR A 216 2.96 -23.72 12.74
N ASN A 217 2.92 -24.79 13.53
CA ASN A 217 2.06 -24.93 14.70
C ASN A 217 2.88 -25.18 15.97
N CYS A 218 4.17 -24.81 15.94
CA CYS A 218 5.18 -25.05 16.96
C CYS A 218 5.58 -26.53 17.18
N THR A 219 4.91 -27.49 16.54
CA THR A 219 5.29 -28.91 16.55
C THR A 219 5.95 -29.35 15.23
N LYS A 220 5.51 -28.77 14.11
CA LYS A 220 6.07 -28.97 12.78
C LYS A 220 6.17 -27.65 12.05
N ILE A 221 7.05 -27.60 11.06
CA ILE A 221 7.23 -26.47 10.17
C ILE A 221 7.12 -26.95 8.72
N ASP A 222 6.34 -26.22 7.94
CA ASP A 222 6.21 -26.37 6.49
C ASP A 222 6.82 -25.10 5.88
N ILE A 223 7.72 -25.27 4.91
CA ILE A 223 8.44 -24.16 4.27
C ILE A 223 8.12 -24.19 2.79
N TYR A 224 7.69 -23.05 2.29
CA TYR A 224 7.38 -22.85 0.88
C TYR A 224 8.33 -21.82 0.30
N ARG A 225 8.71 -22.00 -0.96
CA ARG A 225 9.36 -20.99 -1.77
C ARG A 225 8.34 -20.49 -2.79
N VAL A 226 8.06 -19.20 -2.73
CA VAL A 226 7.23 -18.50 -3.73
C VAL A 226 8.19 -17.79 -4.67
N THR A 227 8.09 -18.09 -5.96
CA THR A 227 8.96 -17.52 -6.99
C THR A 227 8.12 -16.76 -8.01
N ARG A 228 8.40 -15.48 -8.17
CA ARG A 228 7.88 -14.64 -9.24
C ARG A 228 8.50 -15.06 -10.56
N VAL A 229 7.65 -15.23 -11.58
CA VAL A 229 8.05 -15.55 -12.94
C VAL A 229 7.38 -14.56 -13.87
N ASP A 230 8.17 -13.62 -14.35
CA ASP A 230 7.72 -12.66 -15.35
C ASP A 230 7.90 -13.27 -16.74
N SER A 231 6.80 -13.41 -17.45
CA SER A 231 6.78 -13.71 -18.88
C SER A 231 6.61 -12.41 -19.67
N GLN A 232 6.65 -12.44 -21.00
CA GLN A 232 6.50 -11.24 -21.82
C GLN A 232 5.17 -10.49 -21.62
N GLN A 233 4.12 -11.17 -21.14
CA GLN A 233 2.77 -10.58 -21.07
C GLN A 233 2.15 -10.60 -19.67
N GLN A 234 2.66 -11.41 -18.74
CA GLN A 234 2.07 -11.59 -17.43
C GLN A 234 3.08 -12.03 -16.37
N THR A 235 2.85 -11.59 -15.14
CA THR A 235 3.54 -12.05 -13.94
C THR A 235 2.80 -13.25 -13.35
N LEU A 236 3.47 -14.40 -13.30
CA LEU A 236 2.97 -15.60 -12.66
C LEU A 236 3.79 -15.92 -11.40
N TYR A 237 3.28 -16.82 -10.57
CA TYR A 237 3.97 -17.30 -9.38
C TYR A 237 4.09 -18.83 -9.42
N LYS A 238 5.29 -19.32 -9.12
CA LYS A 238 5.57 -20.75 -8.92
C LYS A 238 5.73 -21.05 -7.44
N TYR A 239 5.35 -22.25 -7.05
CA TYR A 239 5.35 -22.71 -5.67
C TYR A 239 6.16 -24.00 -5.55
N GLU A 240 7.16 -23.98 -4.69
CA GLU A 240 7.95 -25.16 -4.32
C GLU A 240 7.82 -25.35 -2.80
N PHE A 241 7.89 -26.58 -2.32
CA PHE A 241 7.80 -26.86 -0.88
C PHE A 241 8.94 -27.75 -0.41
N VAL A 242 9.33 -27.53 0.84
CA VAL A 242 10.23 -28.41 1.57
C VAL A 242 9.37 -29.35 2.42
N PRO A 243 9.64 -30.67 2.44
CA PRO A 243 8.89 -31.62 3.24
C PRO A 243 8.76 -31.19 4.71
N SER A 244 7.56 -31.38 5.27
CA SER A 244 7.26 -31.02 6.66
C SER A 244 8.22 -31.71 7.64
N ARG A 245 8.83 -30.93 8.55
CA ARG A 245 9.75 -31.45 9.57
C ARG A 245 9.26 -31.14 10.99
N PRO A 246 9.54 -32.01 11.97
CA PRO A 246 9.34 -31.68 13.38
C PRO A 246 10.15 -30.43 13.75
N LEU A 247 9.51 -29.44 14.37
CA LEU A 247 10.19 -28.20 14.75
C LEU A 247 11.09 -28.39 15.98
N THR A 248 10.93 -29.47 16.73
CA THR A 248 11.75 -29.77 17.91
C THR A 248 13.21 -30.02 17.53
N TYR A 249 14.14 -29.45 18.29
CA TYR A 249 15.57 -29.72 18.12
C TYR A 249 15.91 -31.17 18.45
N SER A 250 16.56 -31.84 17.50
CA SER A 250 17.26 -33.10 17.72
C SER A 250 18.74 -32.95 17.37
N SER A 251 19.61 -33.53 18.21
CA SER A 251 21.05 -33.64 17.93
C SER A 251 21.42 -34.87 17.12
N THR A 252 20.47 -35.79 16.89
CA THR A 252 20.72 -37.06 16.19
C THR A 252 20.47 -36.97 14.69
N THR A 253 19.79 -35.91 14.23
CA THR A 253 19.51 -35.67 12.82
C THR A 253 19.82 -34.22 12.48
N ASP A 254 20.57 -34.01 11.40
CA ASP A 254 20.81 -32.65 10.88
C ASP A 254 19.58 -32.09 10.15
N ASP A 255 18.63 -32.95 9.81
CA ASP A 255 17.45 -32.63 9.00
C ASP A 255 16.17 -32.54 9.86
N ASN A 256 16.10 -31.52 10.72
CA ASN A 256 14.92 -31.21 11.52
C ASN A 256 14.50 -29.73 11.38
N GLY A 257 13.24 -29.43 11.72
CA GLY A 257 12.65 -28.11 11.52
C GLY A 257 13.30 -27.02 12.35
N TRP A 258 13.84 -27.34 13.53
CA TRP A 258 14.64 -26.37 14.31
C TRP A 258 15.86 -25.93 13.52
N LYS A 259 16.58 -26.89 12.94
CA LYS A 259 17.77 -26.63 12.13
C LYS A 259 17.41 -25.76 10.92
N TYR A 260 16.28 -26.01 10.27
CA TYR A 260 15.81 -25.15 9.16
C TYR A 260 15.54 -23.72 9.61
N LEU A 261 14.81 -23.54 10.71
CA LEU A 261 14.52 -22.21 11.26
C LEU A 261 15.81 -21.45 11.58
N VAL A 262 16.75 -22.07 12.29
CA VAL A 262 18.03 -21.43 12.64
C VAL A 262 18.90 -21.19 11.40
N SER A 263 18.87 -22.07 10.41
CA SER A 263 19.58 -21.86 9.14
C SER A 263 19.07 -20.61 8.42
N ILE A 264 17.76 -20.38 8.42
CA ILE A 264 17.17 -19.13 7.88
C ILE A 264 17.71 -17.93 8.67
N MET A 265 17.73 -18.00 10.01
CA MET A 265 18.20 -16.89 10.85
C MET A 265 19.71 -16.60 10.72
N GLU A 266 20.53 -17.61 10.40
CA GLU A 266 21.98 -17.47 10.11
C GLU A 266 22.28 -17.06 8.65
N SER A 267 21.30 -17.14 7.76
CA SER A 267 21.47 -16.87 6.33
C SER A 267 21.66 -15.39 6.03
N SER A 268 22.45 -15.06 5.00
CA SER A 268 22.53 -13.68 4.53
C SER A 268 21.24 -13.28 3.79
N PRO A 269 20.93 -11.98 3.68
CA PRO A 269 19.84 -11.51 2.83
C PRO A 269 19.88 -12.09 1.41
N GLN A 270 21.08 -12.16 0.81
CA GLN A 270 21.29 -12.68 -0.54
C GLN A 270 20.94 -14.17 -0.67
N ASP A 271 21.29 -14.98 0.34
CA ASP A 271 20.93 -16.41 0.37
C ASP A 271 19.40 -16.63 0.37
N LEU A 272 18.66 -15.66 0.91
CA LEU A 272 17.19 -15.66 0.95
C LEU A 272 16.57 -15.00 -0.29
N GLY A 273 17.38 -14.64 -1.28
CA GLY A 273 16.96 -14.00 -2.51
C GLY A 273 16.55 -12.54 -2.34
N TRP A 274 16.88 -11.90 -1.20
CA TRP A 274 16.65 -10.47 -1.04
C TRP A 274 17.60 -9.67 -1.94
N VAL A 275 17.07 -8.59 -2.50
CA VAL A 275 17.78 -7.69 -3.39
C VAL A 275 17.90 -6.36 -2.71
N GLU A 276 19.09 -5.77 -2.74
CA GLU A 276 19.34 -4.46 -2.19
C GLU A 276 18.40 -3.42 -2.86
N PRO A 277 17.76 -2.53 -2.09
CA PRO A 277 16.80 -1.56 -2.60
C PRO A 277 17.52 -0.40 -3.32
N LEU A 278 18.22 -0.73 -4.40
CA LEU A 278 19.05 0.16 -5.20
C LEU A 278 18.67 0.00 -6.67
N LEU A 279 18.41 1.11 -7.33
CA LEU A 279 18.10 1.19 -8.76
C LEU A 279 19.22 1.94 -9.49
N LYS A 280 19.52 1.50 -10.71
CA LYS A 280 20.50 2.14 -11.59
C LYS A 280 19.82 2.60 -12.88
N PHE A 281 20.03 3.85 -13.23
CA PHE A 281 19.51 4.50 -14.43
C PHE A 281 20.66 5.19 -15.17
N GLY A 282 21.39 4.42 -15.98
CA GLY A 282 22.66 4.90 -16.56
C GLY A 282 23.67 5.21 -15.46
N ASP A 283 24.15 6.46 -15.43
CA ASP A 283 25.09 6.94 -14.41
C ASP A 283 24.40 7.30 -13.08
N ASN A 284 23.07 7.40 -13.07
CA ASN A 284 22.31 7.74 -11.87
C ASN A 284 22.03 6.50 -11.02
N THR A 285 22.16 6.66 -9.71
CA THR A 285 21.79 5.62 -8.73
C THR A 285 20.74 6.15 -7.78
N VAL A 286 19.69 5.36 -7.54
CA VAL A 286 18.61 5.72 -6.63
C VAL A 286 18.47 4.65 -5.56
N LYS A 287 18.68 5.03 -4.30
CA LYS A 287 18.47 4.16 -3.14
C LYS A 287 17.05 4.34 -2.63
N LEU A 288 16.28 3.26 -2.49
CA LEU A 288 14.94 3.33 -1.89
C LEU A 288 15.08 3.39 -0.37
N ILE A 289 14.39 4.33 0.25
CA ILE A 289 14.46 4.59 1.70
C ILE A 289 13.29 3.91 2.42
N ARG A 290 12.06 4.17 1.96
CA ARG A 290 10.83 3.61 2.55
C ARG A 290 9.66 3.67 1.58
N SER A 291 8.67 2.82 1.80
CA SER A 291 7.40 2.91 1.06
C SER A 291 6.56 4.09 1.54
N ILE A 292 6.12 4.95 0.61
CA ILE A 292 5.23 6.10 0.89
C ILE A 292 3.83 5.94 0.26
N GLY A 293 3.65 4.98 -0.65
CA GLY A 293 2.35 4.70 -1.25
C GLY A 293 2.27 3.30 -1.86
N VAL A 294 1.09 2.69 -1.80
CA VAL A 294 0.80 1.41 -2.45
C VAL A 294 -0.51 1.55 -3.20
N GLY A 295 -0.48 1.41 -4.52
CA GLY A 295 -1.64 1.46 -5.39
C GLY A 295 -1.94 0.10 -6.02
N ARG A 296 -2.93 0.01 -6.91
CA ARG A 296 -3.26 -1.25 -7.60
C ARG A 296 -2.12 -1.74 -8.50
N THR A 297 -1.61 -0.84 -9.33
CA THR A 297 -0.61 -1.11 -10.39
C THR A 297 0.83 -1.00 -9.90
N SER A 298 1.05 -0.17 -8.88
CA SER A 298 2.38 0.28 -8.48
C SER A 298 2.59 0.34 -6.97
N ILE A 299 3.84 0.37 -6.58
CA ILE A 299 4.31 0.78 -5.25
C ILE A 299 5.14 2.05 -5.41
N VAL A 300 5.04 2.95 -4.45
CA VAL A 300 5.71 4.26 -4.44
C VAL A 300 6.60 4.34 -3.21
N TYR A 301 7.87 4.64 -3.44
CA TYR A 301 8.88 4.81 -2.41
C TYR A 301 9.36 6.26 -2.36
N GLU A 302 9.80 6.67 -1.18
CA GLU A 302 10.79 7.73 -1.05
C GLU A 302 12.15 7.13 -1.40
N GLY A 303 12.92 7.85 -2.21
CA GLY A 303 14.26 7.45 -2.60
C GLY A 303 15.24 8.61 -2.49
N GLU A 304 16.52 8.28 -2.58
CA GLU A 304 17.63 9.22 -2.59
C GLU A 304 18.40 9.03 -3.89
N LEU A 305 18.35 10.05 -4.76
CA LEU A 305 19.06 10.10 -6.03
C LEU A 305 20.48 10.64 -5.78
N ASN A 306 21.48 9.87 -6.21
CA ASN A 306 22.92 10.19 -6.11
C ASN A 306 23.32 10.73 -4.71
N GLU A 307 22.81 10.11 -3.65
CA GLU A 307 23.15 10.37 -2.24
C GLU A 307 22.82 11.79 -1.71
N SER A 308 21.91 12.52 -2.36
CA SER A 308 21.63 13.90 -1.91
C SER A 308 20.22 14.42 -2.21
N GLU A 309 19.59 13.97 -3.30
CA GLU A 309 18.30 14.49 -3.72
C GLU A 309 17.17 13.54 -3.33
N SER A 310 16.22 14.02 -2.52
CA SER A 310 15.05 13.25 -2.14
C SER A 310 14.03 13.21 -3.27
N VAL A 311 13.65 12.01 -3.69
CA VAL A 311 12.84 11.75 -4.88
C VAL A 311 11.69 10.78 -4.59
N VAL A 312 10.68 10.79 -5.45
CA VAL A 312 9.62 9.78 -5.49
C VAL A 312 10.01 8.71 -6.48
N VAL A 313 9.97 7.43 -6.08
CA VAL A 313 10.20 6.29 -6.96
C VAL A 313 8.92 5.46 -7.06
N LYS A 314 8.25 5.52 -8.21
CA LYS A 314 7.09 4.67 -8.53
C LYS A 314 7.57 3.45 -9.30
N MET A 315 7.21 2.24 -8.85
CA MET A 315 7.61 0.98 -9.49
C MET A 315 6.39 0.11 -9.80
N ALA A 316 6.40 -0.54 -10.96
CA ALA A 316 5.36 -1.47 -11.35
C ALA A 316 5.42 -2.73 -10.48
N LYS A 317 4.26 -3.17 -9.96
CA LYS A 317 4.19 -4.39 -9.15
C LYS A 317 4.38 -5.67 -9.97
N MET A 318 3.92 -5.64 -11.21
CA MET A 318 3.85 -6.77 -12.13
C MET A 318 4.06 -6.28 -13.55
N ILE A 319 4.46 -7.18 -14.45
CA ILE A 319 4.65 -6.84 -15.87
C ILE A 319 3.32 -6.49 -16.55
N ASP A 320 2.21 -7.02 -16.04
CA ASP A 320 0.83 -6.74 -16.46
C ASP A 320 0.46 -5.25 -16.37
N TYR A 321 1.26 -4.48 -15.63
CA TYR A 321 1.02 -3.06 -15.40
C TYR A 321 1.97 -2.13 -16.16
N LEU A 322 2.90 -2.65 -16.97
CA LEU A 322 3.87 -1.80 -17.68
C LEU A 322 3.21 -0.82 -18.66
N SER A 323 2.12 -1.20 -19.32
CA SER A 323 1.41 -0.31 -20.26
C SER A 323 0.89 0.98 -19.59
N TYR A 324 0.56 0.93 -18.30
CA TYR A 324 0.18 2.11 -17.54
C TYR A 324 1.38 3.03 -17.27
N PHE A 325 2.58 2.46 -17.08
CA PHE A 325 3.81 3.24 -16.93
C PHE A 325 4.25 3.86 -18.25
N GLU A 326 4.15 3.13 -19.36
CA GLU A 326 4.40 3.66 -20.70
C GLU A 326 3.50 4.87 -21.00
N THR A 327 2.21 4.77 -20.65
CA THR A 327 1.25 5.86 -20.78
C THR A 327 1.61 7.05 -19.91
N GLU A 328 1.89 6.82 -18.61
CA GLU A 328 2.25 7.88 -17.67
C GLU A 328 3.55 8.60 -18.06
N ILE A 329 4.56 7.85 -18.52
CA ILE A 329 5.80 8.39 -19.05
C ILE A 329 5.52 9.31 -20.25
N ARG A 330 4.83 8.80 -21.27
CA ARG A 330 4.53 9.55 -22.50
C ARG A 330 3.81 10.86 -22.18
N VAL A 331 2.81 10.78 -21.30
CA VAL A 331 2.02 11.94 -20.89
C VAL A 331 2.85 12.93 -20.10
N LEU A 332 3.58 12.51 -19.08
CA LEU A 332 4.42 13.42 -18.29
C LEU A 332 5.53 14.07 -19.11
N GLU A 333 6.10 13.38 -20.11
CA GLU A 333 7.05 13.99 -21.04
C GLU A 333 6.39 15.06 -21.91
N THR A 334 5.17 14.84 -22.37
CA THR A 334 4.40 15.84 -23.11
C THR A 334 4.05 17.04 -22.21
N LEU A 335 3.56 16.77 -20.99
CA LEU A 335 3.19 17.81 -20.02
C LEU A 335 4.38 18.62 -19.49
N SER A 336 5.61 18.10 -19.62
CA SER A 336 6.81 18.83 -19.24
C SER A 336 6.98 20.16 -19.98
N THR A 337 6.39 20.31 -21.18
CA THR A 337 6.43 21.55 -21.95
C THR A 337 5.66 22.70 -21.29
N LEU A 338 4.71 22.39 -20.41
CA LEU A 338 3.93 23.38 -19.66
C LEU A 338 4.75 24.04 -18.54
N ASN A 339 5.82 23.40 -18.06
CA ASN A 339 6.60 23.83 -16.89
C ASN A 339 5.72 24.16 -15.67
N SER A 340 4.59 23.47 -15.52
CA SER A 340 3.64 23.71 -14.43
C SER A 340 4.16 23.14 -13.11
N PRO A 341 4.14 23.90 -12.00
CA PRO A 341 4.48 23.38 -10.67
C PRO A 341 3.42 22.42 -10.11
N HIS A 342 2.30 22.26 -10.82
CA HIS A 342 1.17 21.39 -10.42
C HIS A 342 1.23 20.01 -11.10
N ILE A 343 2.30 19.71 -11.84
CA ILE A 343 2.52 18.44 -12.54
C ILE A 343 3.89 17.88 -12.12
N PRO A 344 4.00 16.58 -11.80
CA PRO A 344 5.28 15.94 -11.48
C PRO A 344 6.27 16.03 -12.63
N LYS A 345 7.56 16.14 -12.30
CA LYS A 345 8.65 16.09 -13.26
C LYS A 345 9.38 14.76 -13.16
N ILE A 346 9.59 14.09 -14.30
CA ILE A 346 10.44 12.90 -14.40
C ILE A 346 11.92 13.34 -14.35
N LEU A 347 12.70 12.69 -13.49
CA LEU A 347 14.16 12.84 -13.42
C LEU A 347 14.88 11.69 -14.12
N CYS A 348 14.45 10.45 -13.87
CA CYS A 348 14.92 9.27 -14.59
C CYS A 348 13.81 8.20 -14.66
N ARG A 349 13.92 7.30 -15.64
CA ARG A 349 12.90 6.29 -15.91
C ARG A 349 13.49 5.00 -16.50
N SER A 350 12.75 3.93 -16.33
CA SER A 350 12.85 2.66 -17.07
C SER A 350 11.43 2.16 -17.38
N ASP A 351 11.30 1.05 -18.10
CA ASP A 351 9.99 0.49 -18.45
C ASP A 351 9.12 0.17 -17.22
N SER A 352 9.75 -0.13 -16.08
CA SER A 352 9.07 -0.56 -14.85
C SER A 352 9.19 0.42 -13.68
N ALA A 353 9.86 1.56 -13.86
CA ALA A 353 10.10 2.51 -12.78
C ALA A 353 10.18 3.97 -13.25
N LEU A 354 9.63 4.86 -12.43
CA LEU A 354 9.58 6.30 -12.62
C LEU A 354 10.17 6.98 -11.40
N VAL A 355 11.19 7.82 -11.59
CA VAL A 355 11.78 8.67 -10.55
C VAL A 355 11.36 10.10 -10.82
N MET A 356 10.68 10.70 -9.85
CA MET A 356 9.96 11.96 -10.02
C MET A 356 10.16 12.92 -8.84
N VAL A 357 9.91 14.18 -9.10
CA VAL A 357 9.79 15.25 -8.10
C VAL A 357 8.53 16.08 -8.34
N PRO A 358 7.97 16.73 -7.31
CA PRO A 358 8.43 16.72 -5.91
C PRO A 358 7.79 15.60 -5.07
N ILE A 359 8.30 15.42 -3.85
CA ILE A 359 7.63 14.61 -2.82
C ILE A 359 6.47 15.41 -2.23
N GLY A 360 5.33 14.74 -2.07
CA GLY A 360 4.14 15.35 -1.49
C GLY A 360 3.37 14.42 -0.56
N VAL A 361 2.48 15.01 0.22
CA VAL A 361 1.53 14.31 1.10
C VAL A 361 0.13 14.33 0.50
N ARG A 362 -0.64 13.27 0.74
CA ARG A 362 -2.03 13.19 0.31
C ARG A 362 -2.86 14.33 0.92
N VAL A 363 -3.74 14.92 0.11
CA VAL A 363 -4.63 15.99 0.55
C VAL A 363 -5.95 15.43 1.08
N ASN A 364 -6.34 15.84 2.29
CA ASN A 364 -7.63 15.44 2.87
C ASN A 364 -8.79 16.32 2.40
N ASN A 365 -8.56 17.63 2.30
CA ASN A 365 -9.52 18.64 1.85
C ASN A 365 -8.77 19.65 0.96
N LEU A 366 -9.43 20.12 -0.10
CA LEU A 366 -8.89 21.21 -0.93
C LEU A 366 -9.05 22.56 -0.21
N ARG A 367 -8.21 23.52 -0.59
CA ARG A 367 -8.28 24.93 -0.25
C ARG A 367 -8.86 25.70 -1.43
N ARG A 368 -9.32 26.93 -1.17
CA ARG A 368 -9.92 27.77 -2.21
C ARG A 368 -8.93 28.01 -3.36
N GLU A 369 -7.68 28.29 -3.06
CA GLU A 369 -6.61 28.48 -4.03
C GLU A 369 -6.28 27.22 -4.84
N ASP A 370 -6.50 26.03 -4.28
CA ASP A 370 -6.27 24.77 -5.02
C ASP A 370 -7.23 24.64 -6.20
N ILE A 371 -8.47 25.13 -6.08
CA ILE A 371 -9.49 25.05 -7.14
C ILE A 371 -8.99 25.72 -8.41
N ARG A 372 -8.52 26.97 -8.29
CA ARG A 372 -7.97 27.73 -9.40
C ARG A 372 -6.76 27.05 -10.01
N ASN A 373 -5.83 26.60 -9.17
CA ASN A 373 -4.60 25.95 -9.62
C ASN A 373 -4.89 24.65 -10.37
N ILE A 374 -5.81 23.81 -9.87
CA ILE A 374 -6.22 22.56 -10.52
C ILE A 374 -6.89 22.85 -11.86
N ILE A 375 -7.91 23.70 -11.89
CA ILE A 375 -8.70 23.93 -13.12
C ILE A 375 -7.88 24.63 -14.21
N THR A 376 -7.01 25.58 -13.83
CA THR A 376 -6.09 26.23 -14.79
C THR A 376 -5.10 25.21 -15.35
N THR A 377 -4.56 24.33 -14.50
CA THR A 377 -3.67 23.26 -14.94
C THR A 377 -4.41 22.30 -15.90
N LEU A 378 -5.66 21.91 -15.58
CA LEU A 378 -6.48 21.07 -16.45
C LEU A 378 -6.77 21.74 -17.79
N HIS A 379 -7.06 23.05 -17.81
CA HIS A 379 -7.23 23.79 -19.06
C HIS A 379 -6.00 23.69 -19.97
N ASP A 380 -4.81 23.87 -19.40
CA ASP A 380 -3.55 23.80 -20.15
C ASP A 380 -3.29 22.36 -20.64
N ILE A 381 -3.58 21.34 -19.82
CA ILE A 381 -3.47 19.92 -20.20
C ILE A 381 -4.44 19.58 -21.33
N HIS A 382 -5.70 19.99 -21.21
CA HIS A 382 -6.72 19.74 -22.22
C HIS A 382 -6.39 20.45 -23.55
N SER A 383 -5.69 21.60 -23.50
CA SER A 383 -5.19 22.27 -24.72
C SER A 383 -4.14 21.46 -25.48
N LEU A 384 -3.46 20.52 -24.81
CA LEU A 384 -2.56 19.53 -25.42
C LEU A 384 -3.30 18.26 -25.87
N GLY A 385 -4.63 18.21 -25.73
CA GLY A 385 -5.45 17.06 -26.12
C GLY A 385 -5.28 15.85 -25.20
N ILE A 386 -4.91 16.04 -23.92
CA ILE A 386 -4.71 14.95 -22.96
C ILE A 386 -5.87 14.94 -21.95
N ILE A 387 -6.47 13.78 -21.72
CA ILE A 387 -7.51 13.56 -20.71
C ILE A 387 -6.97 12.63 -19.62
N HIS A 388 -7.05 13.02 -18.35
CA HIS A 388 -6.51 12.28 -17.20
C HIS A 388 -7.30 11.01 -16.87
N ARG A 389 -8.65 11.09 -16.86
CA ARG A 389 -9.61 9.99 -16.59
C ARG A 389 -9.62 9.40 -15.17
N ASP A 390 -8.90 9.97 -14.21
CA ASP A 390 -8.93 9.48 -12.82
C ASP A 390 -8.77 10.61 -11.80
N LEU A 391 -9.39 11.76 -12.04
CA LEU A 391 -9.33 12.88 -11.10
C LEU A 391 -10.18 12.59 -9.86
N ARG A 392 -9.49 12.18 -8.80
CA ARG A 392 -10.07 11.86 -7.49
C ARG A 392 -9.16 12.31 -6.37
N LYS A 393 -9.71 12.42 -5.15
CA LYS A 393 -9.01 12.92 -3.96
C LYS A 393 -7.62 12.31 -3.71
N TYR A 394 -7.41 11.05 -4.11
CA TYR A 394 -6.15 10.33 -3.91
C TYR A 394 -5.05 10.69 -4.92
N ASN A 395 -5.43 11.34 -6.01
CA ASN A 395 -4.55 11.76 -7.11
C ASN A 395 -4.20 13.26 -7.01
N PHE A 396 -4.44 13.86 -5.84
CA PHE A 396 -3.96 15.18 -5.46
C PHE A 396 -3.02 15.10 -4.26
N ILE A 397 -1.82 15.62 -4.40
CA ILE A 397 -0.83 15.72 -3.32
C ILE A 397 -0.40 17.16 -3.10
N ARG A 398 0.00 17.48 -1.86
CA ARG A 398 0.57 18.77 -1.50
C ARG A 398 2.06 18.62 -1.29
N GLN A 399 2.83 19.47 -1.96
CA GLN A 399 4.29 19.50 -1.79
C GLN A 399 4.68 19.87 -0.35
N ILE A 400 5.70 19.20 0.21
CA ILE A 400 6.13 19.38 1.61
C ILE A 400 7.08 20.58 1.76
N ASP A 401 7.86 20.91 0.73
CA ASP A 401 9.01 21.82 0.85
C ASP A 401 8.83 23.22 0.24
N ASP A 402 7.64 23.56 -0.27
CA ASP A 402 7.39 24.88 -0.86
C ASP A 402 6.71 25.83 0.14
N LEU A 403 7.22 27.06 0.26
CA LEU A 403 6.55 28.19 0.93
C LEU A 403 5.14 28.45 0.35
N ARG A 404 4.85 27.94 -0.85
CA ARG A 404 3.55 28.04 -1.54
C ARG A 404 2.66 26.81 -1.39
N GLU A 405 3.18 25.69 -0.86
CA GLU A 405 2.47 24.42 -0.67
C GLU A 405 1.55 24.01 -1.85
N ASN A 406 2.10 23.98 -3.07
CA ASN A 406 1.33 23.73 -4.29
C ASN A 406 0.61 22.37 -4.26
N ILE A 407 -0.60 22.35 -4.83
CA ILE A 407 -1.34 21.13 -5.14
C ILE A 407 -0.81 20.54 -6.45
N ILE A 408 -0.67 19.22 -6.51
CA ILE A 408 -0.07 18.51 -7.65
C ILE A 408 -1.01 17.39 -8.07
N ILE A 409 -1.25 17.30 -9.38
CA ILE A 409 -2.05 16.26 -10.03
C ILE A 409 -1.15 15.10 -10.41
N ILE A 410 -1.44 13.90 -9.90
CA ILE A 410 -0.60 12.71 -10.07
C ILE A 410 -1.37 11.53 -10.67
N ASP A 411 -0.66 10.47 -11.04
CA ASP A 411 -1.20 9.19 -11.53
C ASP A 411 -1.82 9.26 -12.93
N TRP A 412 -0.98 9.59 -13.91
CA TRP A 412 -1.35 9.73 -15.34
C TRP A 412 -1.43 8.40 -16.09
N GLY A 413 -1.43 7.27 -15.37
CA GLY A 413 -1.38 5.94 -15.99
C GLY A 413 -2.63 5.56 -16.78
N TYR A 414 -3.77 6.21 -16.52
CA TYR A 414 -5.03 6.00 -17.25
C TYR A 414 -5.31 7.07 -18.32
N SER A 415 -4.38 7.99 -18.54
CA SER A 415 -4.60 9.10 -19.44
C SER A 415 -4.73 8.65 -20.91
N THR A 416 -5.43 9.44 -21.70
CA THR A 416 -5.70 9.16 -23.11
C THR A 416 -5.77 10.46 -23.91
N ASP A 417 -5.79 10.34 -25.22
CA ASP A 417 -5.93 11.50 -26.11
C ASP A 417 -7.40 11.92 -26.21
N ASP A 418 -7.66 13.21 -26.39
CA ASP A 418 -9.00 13.76 -26.57
C ASP A 418 -9.71 13.13 -27.78
N GLY A 419 -10.97 12.76 -27.60
CA GLY A 419 -11.79 12.09 -28.60
C GLY A 419 -11.45 10.60 -28.80
N SER A 420 -10.49 10.04 -28.06
CA SER A 420 -10.18 8.61 -28.15
C SER A 420 -11.31 7.75 -27.58
N THR A 421 -11.60 6.66 -28.27
CA THR A 421 -12.56 5.64 -27.84
C THR A 421 -11.80 4.45 -27.27
N THR A 422 -11.97 4.16 -25.98
CA THR A 422 -11.21 3.12 -25.27
C THR A 422 -12.06 2.42 -24.21
N SER A 423 -11.56 1.28 -23.71
CA SER A 423 -12.16 0.62 -22.55
C SER A 423 -12.13 1.50 -21.32
N PHE A 424 -13.12 1.31 -20.45
CA PHE A 424 -13.22 1.98 -19.17
C PHE A 424 -11.92 1.88 -18.35
N ALA A 425 -11.46 3.01 -17.84
CA ALA A 425 -10.54 3.05 -16.69
C ALA A 425 -10.78 4.30 -15.85
N GLY A 426 -10.29 4.26 -14.61
CA GLY A 426 -10.51 5.28 -13.58
C GLY A 426 -11.49 4.84 -12.50
N ALA A 427 -11.79 5.75 -11.59
CA ALA A 427 -12.63 5.51 -10.43
C ALA A 427 -14.11 5.78 -10.71
N LEU A 428 -14.93 4.73 -10.65
CA LEU A 428 -16.37 4.78 -10.94
C LEU A 428 -17.11 5.90 -10.19
N GLU A 429 -16.76 6.13 -8.93
CA GLU A 429 -17.46 7.09 -8.06
C GLU A 429 -17.44 8.53 -8.59
N CYS A 430 -16.44 8.89 -9.40
CA CYS A 430 -16.27 10.22 -9.97
C CYS A 430 -16.69 10.30 -11.44
N MET A 431 -16.95 9.17 -12.10
CA MET A 431 -17.17 9.12 -13.55
C MET A 431 -18.48 9.79 -13.97
N PRO A 432 -18.53 10.56 -15.07
CA PRO A 432 -19.75 11.15 -15.62
C PRO A 432 -20.86 10.15 -15.92
N ASP A 433 -22.10 10.64 -15.98
CA ASP A 433 -23.27 9.77 -16.20
C ASP A 433 -23.27 9.11 -17.58
N ASN A 434 -22.84 9.82 -18.64
CA ASN A 434 -22.70 9.23 -19.97
C ASN A 434 -21.70 8.07 -19.96
N VAL A 435 -20.57 8.20 -19.26
CA VAL A 435 -19.58 7.13 -19.10
C VAL A 435 -20.17 5.95 -18.33
N LEU A 436 -20.90 6.20 -17.24
CA LEU A 436 -21.58 5.16 -16.46
C LEU A 436 -22.67 4.45 -17.27
N HIS A 437 -23.45 5.18 -18.08
CA HIS A 437 -24.45 4.61 -18.97
C HIS A 437 -23.81 3.71 -20.04
N SER A 438 -22.76 4.19 -20.71
CA SER A 438 -22.04 3.39 -21.70
C SER A 438 -21.46 2.12 -21.08
N LEU A 439 -20.95 2.19 -19.84
CA LEU A 439 -20.46 1.01 -19.12
C LEU A 439 -21.56 -0.02 -18.81
N ILE A 440 -22.77 0.43 -18.48
CA ILE A 440 -23.92 -0.47 -18.23
C ILE A 440 -24.35 -1.16 -19.52
N ASN A 441 -24.34 -0.41 -20.62
CA ASN A 441 -24.81 -0.85 -21.93
C ASN A 441 -23.74 -1.57 -22.78
N ASP A 442 -22.52 -1.73 -22.29
CA ASP A 442 -21.35 -2.21 -23.07
C ASP A 442 -21.06 -1.39 -24.34
N GLU A 443 -21.31 -0.09 -24.27
CA GLU A 443 -21.02 0.84 -25.37
C GLU A 443 -19.59 1.36 -25.31
N ALA A 444 -19.09 1.78 -26.47
CA ALA A 444 -17.77 2.38 -26.57
C ALA A 444 -17.75 3.75 -25.86
N ILE A 445 -16.72 4.00 -25.05
CA ILE A 445 -16.61 5.24 -24.27
C ILE A 445 -15.63 6.17 -24.96
N THR A 446 -16.10 7.36 -25.31
CA THR A 446 -15.26 8.47 -25.79
C THR A 446 -14.97 9.41 -24.64
N TYR A 447 -13.70 9.78 -24.49
CA TYR A 447 -13.24 10.66 -23.43
C TYR A 447 -12.93 12.06 -23.99
N ASP A 448 -13.40 13.08 -23.27
CA ASP A 448 -13.21 14.49 -23.61
C ASP A 448 -12.91 15.29 -22.32
N PRO A 449 -12.55 16.59 -22.43
CA PRO A 449 -12.24 17.45 -21.28
C PRO A 449 -13.33 17.53 -20.20
N LYS A 450 -14.61 17.36 -20.56
CA LYS A 450 -15.72 17.40 -19.59
C LYS A 450 -15.63 16.24 -18.62
N VAL A 451 -15.11 15.09 -19.06
CA VAL A 451 -14.94 13.93 -18.19
C VAL A 451 -14.08 14.26 -16.98
N ASP A 452 -12.94 14.91 -17.21
CA ASP A 452 -12.02 15.31 -16.16
C ASP A 452 -12.62 16.36 -15.23
N LEU A 453 -13.29 17.37 -15.77
CA LEU A 453 -13.94 18.42 -14.98
C LEU A 453 -15.05 17.85 -14.08
N ILE A 454 -15.88 16.94 -14.61
CA ILE A 454 -16.91 16.25 -13.81
C ILE A 454 -16.25 15.36 -12.75
N CYS A 455 -15.20 14.62 -13.09
CA CYS A 455 -14.47 13.79 -12.12
C CYS A 455 -13.93 14.63 -10.96
N PHE A 456 -13.33 15.78 -11.28
CA PHE A 456 -12.84 16.74 -10.28
C PHE A 456 -13.97 17.26 -9.39
N VAL A 457 -15.08 17.74 -9.98
CA VAL A 457 -16.23 18.27 -9.23
C VAL A 457 -16.86 17.21 -8.33
N ARG A 458 -17.05 15.99 -8.84
CA ARG A 458 -17.56 14.85 -8.06
C ARG A 458 -16.60 14.47 -6.94
N SER A 459 -15.30 14.47 -7.20
CA SER A 459 -14.28 14.27 -6.16
C SER A 459 -14.37 15.33 -5.08
N PHE A 460 -14.48 16.61 -5.45
CA PHE A 460 -14.63 17.72 -4.52
C PHE A 460 -15.90 17.58 -3.66
N TYR A 461 -17.04 17.25 -4.28
CA TYR A 461 -18.29 16.95 -3.58
C TYR A 461 -18.10 15.85 -2.53
N LEU A 462 -17.47 14.73 -2.90
CA LEU A 462 -17.24 13.60 -1.99
C LEU A 462 -16.31 13.97 -0.83
N MET A 463 -15.34 14.86 -1.05
CA MET A 463 -14.46 15.39 0.00
C MET A 463 -15.22 16.28 0.99
N LEU A 464 -16.10 17.15 0.47
CA LEU A 464 -16.89 18.11 1.25
C LEU A 464 -17.99 17.44 2.06
N HIS A 465 -18.82 16.62 1.42
CA HIS A 465 -20.02 16.05 2.03
C HIS A 465 -19.80 14.71 2.72
N ARG A 466 -18.74 13.97 2.34
CA ARG A 466 -18.38 12.64 2.87
C ARG A 466 -19.61 11.72 3.04
N PRO A 467 -20.44 11.55 2.00
CA PRO A 467 -21.62 10.72 2.12
C PRO A 467 -21.23 9.27 2.43
N SER A 468 -21.98 8.64 3.34
CA SER A 468 -21.84 7.20 3.58
C SER A 468 -22.28 6.43 2.35
N LEU A 469 -21.34 6.09 1.48
CA LEU A 469 -21.54 5.09 0.42
C LEU A 469 -21.64 3.65 1.00
N ASP A 470 -21.59 3.52 2.33
CA ASP A 470 -21.62 2.28 3.13
C ASP A 470 -22.87 1.39 2.92
N ARG A 471 -23.89 1.84 2.18
CA ARG A 471 -25.06 1.02 1.85
C ARG A 471 -24.88 0.12 0.64
N VAL A 472 -23.78 0.26 -0.10
CA VAL A 472 -23.51 -0.68 -1.20
C VAL A 472 -22.81 -1.91 -0.63
N LEU A 473 -23.62 -2.88 -0.21
CA LEU A 473 -23.16 -4.23 0.12
C LEU A 473 -22.63 -4.89 -1.17
N PHE A 474 -21.38 -4.59 -1.53
CA PHE A 474 -20.68 -5.28 -2.60
C PHE A 474 -20.54 -6.75 -2.18
N LYS A 475 -21.43 -7.61 -2.68
CA LYS A 475 -21.33 -9.06 -2.49
C LYS A 475 -20.14 -9.58 -3.28
N LYS A 476 -19.66 -10.78 -2.94
CA LYS A 476 -18.55 -11.51 -3.58
C LYS A 476 -18.68 -11.77 -5.10
N GLN A 477 -19.74 -11.28 -5.74
CA GLN A 477 -20.02 -11.33 -7.17
C GLN A 477 -20.33 -9.91 -7.66
N ASP A 478 -19.34 -9.02 -7.54
CA ASP A 478 -19.49 -7.58 -7.78
C ASP A 478 -19.50 -7.31 -9.29
N ASP A 479 -20.69 -7.06 -9.85
CA ASP A 479 -20.88 -6.68 -11.24
C ASP A 479 -20.67 -5.18 -11.41
N ILE A 480 -19.66 -4.81 -12.21
CA ILE A 480 -19.30 -3.41 -12.47
C ILE A 480 -20.50 -2.58 -12.96
N LYS A 481 -21.44 -3.19 -13.68
CA LYS A 481 -22.66 -2.54 -14.17
C LYS A 481 -23.63 -2.20 -13.06
N GLN A 482 -23.81 -3.11 -12.10
CA GLN A 482 -24.64 -2.85 -10.92
C GLN A 482 -24.06 -1.69 -10.11
N ARG A 483 -22.74 -1.62 -9.95
CA ARG A 483 -22.08 -0.50 -9.27
C ARG A 483 -22.29 0.81 -10.01
N ALA A 484 -22.15 0.80 -11.33
CA ALA A 484 -22.38 1.96 -12.17
C ALA A 484 -23.83 2.47 -12.04
N GLN A 485 -24.81 1.57 -12.03
CA GLN A 485 -26.22 1.91 -11.84
C GLN A 485 -26.49 2.58 -10.49
N ILE A 486 -25.92 2.02 -9.40
CA ILE A 486 -26.06 2.60 -8.07
C ILE A 486 -25.46 4.01 -7.99
N LEU A 487 -24.34 4.23 -8.67
CA LEU A 487 -23.68 5.54 -8.72
C LEU A 487 -24.48 6.55 -9.56
N LEU A 488 -25.08 6.13 -10.67
CA LEU A 488 -26.00 6.96 -11.44
C LEU A 488 -27.17 7.45 -10.57
N ASP A 489 -27.80 6.54 -9.83
CA ASP A 489 -28.92 6.86 -8.95
C ASP A 489 -28.48 7.84 -7.85
N PHE A 490 -27.31 7.60 -7.24
CA PHE A 490 -26.73 8.49 -6.23
C PHE A 490 -26.50 9.91 -6.77
N TRP A 491 -25.91 10.05 -7.96
CA TRP A 491 -25.60 11.37 -8.52
C TRP A 491 -26.84 12.10 -9.03
N LYS A 492 -27.85 11.39 -9.52
CA LYS A 492 -29.15 11.96 -9.89
C LYS A 492 -29.85 12.61 -8.69
N ASP A 493 -29.74 12.01 -7.51
CA ASP A 493 -30.35 12.56 -6.29
C ASP A 493 -29.51 13.64 -5.62
N SER A 494 -28.19 13.59 -5.76
CA SER A 494 -27.25 14.52 -5.11
C SER A 494 -27.16 15.90 -5.77
N ARG A 495 -27.65 16.04 -7.00
CA ARG A 495 -27.56 17.25 -7.85
C ARG A 495 -28.65 18.30 -7.65
N ARG A 496 -29.55 18.15 -6.68
CA ARG A 496 -30.76 19.00 -6.57
C ARG A 496 -30.48 20.37 -5.93
N SER A 497 -29.59 21.18 -6.50
CA SER A 497 -29.43 22.57 -6.10
C SER A 497 -29.01 23.46 -7.28
N PHE A 498 -29.50 24.70 -7.26
CA PHE A 498 -29.14 25.73 -8.23
C PHE A 498 -27.62 25.92 -8.38
N ILE A 499 -26.87 25.81 -7.28
CA ILE A 499 -25.41 25.99 -7.30
C ILE A 499 -24.73 24.85 -8.07
N TRP A 500 -25.18 23.60 -7.88
CA TRP A 500 -24.61 22.48 -8.62
C TRP A 500 -25.00 22.54 -10.09
N ASP A 501 -26.23 22.93 -10.42
CA ASP A 501 -26.67 23.10 -11.81
C ASP A 501 -25.77 24.11 -12.55
N GLN A 502 -25.47 25.26 -11.93
CA GLN A 502 -24.54 26.25 -12.48
C GLN A 502 -23.13 25.68 -12.73
N ILE A 503 -22.60 24.90 -11.78
CA ILE A 503 -21.29 24.26 -11.93
C ILE A 503 -21.29 23.30 -13.13
N TYR A 504 -22.34 22.50 -13.31
CA TYR A 504 -22.44 21.58 -14.44
C TYR A 504 -22.64 22.32 -15.77
N ASP A 505 -23.40 23.41 -15.80
CA ASP A 505 -23.53 24.27 -16.99
C ASP A 505 -22.17 24.86 -17.41
N SER A 506 -21.34 25.28 -16.45
CA SER A 506 -19.97 25.74 -16.72
C SER A 506 -19.10 24.64 -17.34
N ILE A 507 -19.27 23.38 -16.92
CA ILE A 507 -18.57 22.23 -17.51
C ILE A 507 -19.07 21.93 -18.93
N GLU A 508 -20.39 21.90 -19.14
CA GLU A 508 -20.98 21.58 -20.45
C GLU A 508 -20.54 22.56 -21.54
N ASN A 509 -20.33 23.83 -21.16
CA ASN A 509 -19.82 24.88 -22.04
C ASN A 509 -18.28 24.98 -22.06
N LEU A 510 -17.56 24.11 -21.34
CA LEU A 510 -16.11 24.15 -21.17
C LEU A 510 -15.59 25.53 -20.72
N ASN A 511 -16.35 26.23 -19.87
CA ASN A 511 -15.99 27.54 -19.35
C ASN A 511 -15.19 27.43 -18.04
N TYR A 512 -13.89 27.14 -18.17
CA TYR A 512 -12.97 26.97 -17.05
C TYR A 512 -12.95 28.16 -16.07
N ASN A 513 -13.00 29.39 -16.60
CA ASN A 513 -12.98 30.60 -15.78
C ASN A 513 -14.23 30.71 -14.90
N GLN A 514 -15.42 30.45 -15.48
CA GLN A 514 -16.66 30.46 -14.71
C GLN A 514 -16.69 29.31 -13.70
N LEU A 515 -16.24 28.11 -14.10
CA LEU A 515 -16.14 26.96 -13.20
C LEU A 515 -15.29 27.23 -11.96
N ILE A 516 -14.17 27.96 -12.11
CA ILE A 516 -13.34 28.41 -10.98
C ILE A 516 -14.16 29.29 -10.03
N LEU A 517 -14.88 30.28 -10.56
CA LEU A 517 -15.68 31.20 -9.73
C LEU A 517 -16.80 30.46 -9.01
N ASP A 518 -17.50 29.56 -9.70
CA ASP A 518 -18.61 28.79 -9.14
C ASP A 518 -18.13 27.89 -7.99
N LEU A 519 -17.01 27.19 -8.16
CA LEU A 519 -16.45 26.31 -7.13
C LEU A 519 -15.78 27.07 -5.98
N GLU A 520 -15.09 28.19 -6.26
CA GLU A 520 -14.53 29.03 -5.20
C GLU A 520 -15.61 29.63 -4.30
N SER A 521 -16.84 29.82 -4.80
CA SER A 521 -17.98 30.33 -4.01
C SER A 521 -18.48 29.38 -2.92
N LEU A 522 -18.04 28.11 -2.96
CA LEU A 522 -18.38 27.07 -1.98
C LEU A 522 -17.48 27.08 -0.74
N PHE A 523 -16.43 27.90 -0.72
CA PHE A 523 -15.51 28.10 0.41
C PHE A 523 -15.91 29.33 1.24
#